data_AF-A0A2J4P5K9-F1
#
_entry.id   AF-A0A2J4P5K9-F1
#
_cell.length_a   1.000
_cell.length_b   1.000
_cell.length_c   1.000
_cell.angle_alpha   90.00
_cell.angle_beta   90.00
_cell.angle_gamma   90.00
#
_symmetry.space_group_name_H-M   'P 1'
#
loop_
_entity.id
_entity.type
_entity.pdbx_description
1 polymer ?
#
loop_
_entity_poly.entity_id
_entity_poly.type
_entity_poly.pdbx_seq_one_letter_code
_entity_poly.pdbx_strand_id
1 'polypeptide(L)'
;MMMAMQKMRARRTPSQQAHVTNVKDNPVQIAADAAEGAWRGFDEQETTVAVARYAPFNAIALLVGSQVGRPGVLTQCSLEEATELKLGMLGHTCYAETISVYGTEPVFTDGDDTPWSKGFLASSYASRGLKMRFTSGSGSEVQMGYAEGKSMLYLEARCIYITKAAGVQGLQNGSVSCIGVP
;
A
#
# COMPACT_ATOMS: atom_id res chain seq x y z
N MET A 1 3.10 8.52 -23.55
CA MET A 1 3.29 8.04 -22.16
C MET A 1 3.79 6.60 -22.10
N MET A 2 3.12 5.62 -22.73
CA MET A 2 3.50 4.19 -22.65
C MET A 2 4.98 3.89 -23.01
N MET A 3 5.49 4.47 -24.10
CA MET A 3 6.91 4.35 -24.49
C MET A 3 7.89 4.85 -23.42
N ALA A 4 7.55 5.94 -22.74
CA ALA A 4 8.38 6.47 -21.66
C ALA A 4 8.31 5.55 -20.43
N MET A 5 7.11 5.09 -20.06
CA MET A 5 6.92 4.21 -18.90
C MET A 5 7.72 2.91 -18.98
N GLN A 6 7.77 2.26 -20.14
CA GLN A 6 8.58 1.04 -20.29
C GLN A 6 10.09 1.28 -20.13
N LYS A 7 10.58 2.50 -20.40
CA LYS A 7 11.98 2.88 -20.23
C LYS A 7 12.28 3.34 -18.79
N MET A 8 11.35 4.07 -18.17
CA MET A 8 11.54 4.66 -16.84
C MET A 8 11.25 3.67 -15.70
N ARG A 9 10.63 2.52 -15.99
CA ARG A 9 10.40 1.45 -15.00
C ARG A 9 11.73 1.01 -14.38
N ALA A 10 11.83 1.10 -13.06
CA ALA A 10 13.06 0.81 -12.33
C ALA A 10 13.51 -0.67 -12.45
N ARG A 11 12.57 -1.62 -12.35
CA ARG A 11 12.88 -3.05 -12.50
C ARG A 11 12.74 -3.49 -13.96
N ARG A 12 13.70 -4.28 -14.45
CA ARG A 12 13.70 -4.80 -15.82
C ARG A 12 12.44 -5.61 -16.12
N THR A 13 12.09 -6.57 -15.27
CA THR A 13 10.89 -7.39 -15.42
C THR A 13 9.72 -6.72 -14.68
N PRO A 14 8.55 -6.53 -15.30
CA PRO A 14 7.35 -6.10 -14.58
C PRO A 14 6.83 -7.21 -13.65
N SER A 15 5.99 -6.87 -12.68
CA SER A 15 5.31 -7.84 -11.81
C SER A 15 3.92 -7.28 -11.48
N GLN A 16 3.18 -8.06 -10.72
CA GLN A 16 1.81 -7.85 -10.38
C GLN A 16 1.64 -8.13 -8.89
N GLN A 17 0.76 -7.34 -8.30
CA GLN A 17 0.24 -7.50 -6.96
C GLN A 17 -1.24 -7.89 -7.07
N ALA A 18 -1.76 -8.61 -6.08
CA ALA A 18 -3.18 -8.96 -6.01
C ALA A 18 -3.77 -8.66 -4.62
N HIS A 19 -5.07 -8.39 -4.60
CA HIS A 19 -5.85 -8.43 -3.37
C HIS A 19 -6.27 -9.88 -3.07
N VAL A 20 -6.17 -10.24 -1.79
CA VAL A 20 -6.64 -11.51 -1.23
C VAL A 20 -7.48 -11.17 0.00
N THR A 21 -8.77 -11.01 -0.22
CA THR A 21 -9.74 -10.64 0.82
C THR A 21 -11.03 -11.41 0.62
N ASN A 22 -11.87 -11.43 1.65
CA ASN A 22 -13.26 -11.82 1.51
C ASN A 22 -14.11 -11.04 2.50
N VAL A 23 -15.40 -10.89 2.20
CA VAL A 23 -16.35 -10.07 2.99
C VAL A 23 -16.42 -10.49 4.47
N LYS A 24 -16.08 -11.74 4.79
CA LYS A 24 -16.20 -12.30 6.14
C LYS A 24 -14.88 -12.28 6.92
N ASP A 25 -13.80 -11.77 6.35
CA ASP A 25 -12.46 -11.88 6.92
C ASP A 25 -12.11 -13.34 7.29
N ASN A 26 -12.56 -14.29 6.47
CA ASN A 26 -12.39 -15.72 6.74
C ASN A 26 -10.93 -16.12 6.50
N PRO A 27 -10.17 -16.51 7.55
CA PRO A 27 -8.76 -16.84 7.42
C PRO A 27 -8.51 -18.10 6.57
N VAL A 28 -9.44 -19.05 6.57
CA VAL A 28 -9.30 -20.28 5.75
C VAL A 28 -9.36 -19.93 4.27
N GLN A 29 -10.29 -19.06 3.89
CA GLN A 29 -10.41 -18.60 2.51
C GLN A 29 -9.21 -17.74 2.11
N ILE A 30 -8.77 -16.81 2.97
CA ILE A 30 -7.58 -15.98 2.69
C ILE A 30 -6.35 -16.85 2.43
N ALA A 31 -6.10 -17.86 3.27
CA ALA A 31 -4.96 -18.76 3.07
C ALA A 31 -5.05 -19.55 1.75
N ALA A 32 -6.24 -20.02 1.38
CA ALA A 32 -6.46 -20.74 0.13
C ALA A 32 -6.27 -19.83 -1.10
N ASP A 33 -6.91 -18.66 -1.10
CA ASP A 33 -6.84 -17.68 -2.18
C ASP A 33 -5.41 -17.12 -2.33
N ALA A 34 -4.69 -16.95 -1.22
CA ALA A 34 -3.28 -16.55 -1.21
C ALA A 34 -2.37 -17.61 -1.85
N ALA A 35 -2.59 -18.89 -1.55
CA ALA A 35 -1.84 -19.99 -2.16
C ALA A 35 -2.11 -20.06 -3.66
N GLU A 36 -3.37 -19.92 -4.08
CA GLU A 36 -3.72 -19.87 -5.50
C GLU A 36 -3.10 -18.65 -6.21
N GLY A 37 -3.21 -17.46 -5.62
CA GLY A 37 -2.62 -16.24 -6.18
C GLY A 37 -1.10 -16.34 -6.32
N ALA A 38 -0.43 -16.95 -5.34
CA ALA A 38 1.01 -17.15 -5.35
C ALA A 38 1.40 -18.12 -6.49
N TRP A 39 0.65 -19.21 -6.67
CA TRP A 39 0.83 -20.14 -7.80
C TRP A 39 0.60 -19.47 -9.16
N ARG A 40 -0.38 -18.57 -9.26
CA ARG A 40 -0.67 -17.77 -10.47
C ARG A 40 0.42 -16.75 -10.81
N GLY A 41 1.36 -16.49 -9.89
CA GLY A 41 2.57 -15.72 -10.15
C GLY A 41 2.57 -14.29 -9.61
N PHE A 42 1.67 -13.92 -8.69
CA PHE A 42 1.74 -12.62 -8.00
C PHE A 42 2.96 -12.59 -7.06
N ASP A 43 3.81 -11.57 -7.19
CA ASP A 43 4.98 -11.40 -6.30
C ASP A 43 4.61 -10.73 -4.98
N GLU A 44 3.50 -10.01 -4.96
CA GLU A 44 3.01 -9.29 -3.80
C GLU A 44 1.51 -9.57 -3.64
N GLN A 45 1.07 -9.73 -2.40
CA GLN A 45 -0.34 -9.89 -2.07
C GLN A 45 -0.72 -8.96 -0.93
N GLU A 46 -1.91 -8.42 -1.01
CA GLU A 46 -2.49 -7.52 -0.04
C GLU A 46 -3.78 -8.11 0.51
N THR A 47 -3.96 -8.02 1.82
CA THR A 47 -5.28 -8.14 2.44
C THR A 47 -5.63 -6.82 3.12
N THR A 48 -6.91 -6.57 3.27
CA THR A 48 -7.43 -5.62 4.27
C THR A 48 -8.56 -6.34 5.02
N VAL A 49 -9.31 -5.62 5.85
CA VAL A 49 -10.35 -6.19 6.71
C VAL A 49 -11.66 -5.43 6.58
N ALA A 50 -12.78 -6.15 6.67
CA ALA A 50 -14.08 -5.51 6.91
C ALA A 50 -14.23 -5.13 8.39
N VAL A 51 -13.62 -5.89 9.30
CA VAL A 51 -13.65 -5.65 10.75
C VAL A 51 -12.22 -5.57 11.30
N ALA A 52 -11.84 -4.39 11.78
CA ALA A 52 -10.48 -4.06 12.25
C ALA A 52 -9.81 -5.13 13.14
N ARG A 53 -10.58 -5.76 14.03
CA ARG A 53 -10.06 -6.78 14.98
C ARG A 53 -9.60 -8.08 14.32
N TYR A 54 -10.00 -8.36 13.07
CA TYR A 54 -9.53 -9.53 12.31
C TYR A 54 -8.17 -9.33 11.65
N ALA A 55 -7.62 -8.11 11.66
CA ALA A 55 -6.34 -7.78 11.06
C ALA A 55 -5.21 -8.79 11.33
N PRO A 56 -4.94 -9.24 12.57
CA PRO A 56 -3.91 -10.25 12.81
C PRO A 56 -4.20 -11.58 12.11
N PHE A 57 -5.46 -12.03 12.10
CA PHE A 57 -5.84 -13.28 11.44
C PHE A 57 -5.73 -13.19 9.92
N ASN A 58 -6.14 -12.07 9.31
CA ASN A 58 -6.00 -11.85 7.87
C ASN A 58 -4.52 -11.83 7.47
N ALA A 59 -3.69 -11.08 8.20
CA ALA A 59 -2.25 -10.99 7.94
C ALA A 59 -1.56 -12.37 8.04
N ILE A 60 -1.82 -13.13 9.10
CA ILE A 60 -1.25 -14.47 9.31
C ILE A 60 -1.75 -15.44 8.24
N ALA A 61 -3.04 -15.44 7.93
CA ALA A 61 -3.60 -16.32 6.90
C ALA A 61 -2.99 -16.05 5.53
N LEU A 62 -2.85 -14.77 5.16
CA LEU A 62 -2.21 -14.34 3.92
C LEU A 62 -0.74 -14.76 3.89
N LEU A 63 0.00 -14.53 4.97
CA LEU A 63 1.39 -14.95 5.10
C LEU A 63 1.54 -16.46 4.90
N VAL A 64 0.77 -17.28 5.63
CA VAL A 64 0.82 -18.74 5.50
C VAL A 64 0.46 -19.19 4.09
N GLY A 65 -0.68 -18.74 3.55
CA GLY A 65 -1.15 -19.15 2.24
C GLY A 65 -0.19 -18.77 1.11
N SER A 66 0.33 -17.55 1.13
CA SER A 66 1.27 -17.06 0.11
C SER A 66 2.53 -17.93 0.03
N GLN A 67 3.09 -18.32 1.18
CA GLN A 67 4.29 -19.16 1.22
C GLN A 67 4.01 -20.61 0.83
N VAL A 68 2.79 -21.11 1.05
CA VAL A 68 2.36 -22.43 0.57
C VAL A 68 2.28 -22.47 -0.95
N GLY A 69 1.72 -21.43 -1.58
CA GLY A 69 1.57 -21.39 -3.04
C GLY A 69 2.89 -21.18 -3.77
N ARG A 70 3.72 -20.23 -3.30
CA ARG A 70 5.05 -19.97 -3.86
C ARG A 70 5.95 -19.29 -2.82
N PRO A 71 7.04 -19.92 -2.37
CA PRO A 71 7.96 -19.30 -1.43
C PRO A 71 8.52 -17.96 -1.94
N GLY A 72 8.54 -16.95 -1.07
CA GLY A 72 9.08 -15.62 -1.37
C GLY A 72 8.06 -14.58 -1.85
N VAL A 73 6.78 -14.91 -1.91
CA VAL A 73 5.71 -13.91 -2.12
C VAL A 73 5.67 -12.96 -0.92
N LEU A 74 5.59 -11.65 -1.18
CA LEU A 74 5.53 -10.63 -0.13
C LEU A 74 4.07 -10.35 0.25
N THR A 75 3.79 -10.22 1.53
CA THR A 75 2.43 -9.99 2.03
C THR A 75 2.33 -8.70 2.85
N GLN A 76 1.20 -8.00 2.70
CA GLN A 76 0.83 -6.83 3.49
C GLN A 76 -0.60 -6.93 4.01
N CYS A 77 -0.90 -6.18 5.06
CA CYS A 77 -2.23 -6.06 5.64
C CYS A 77 -2.57 -4.58 5.84
N SER A 78 -3.28 -4.02 4.88
CA SER A 78 -3.54 -2.59 4.74
C SER A 78 -4.58 -2.10 5.74
N LEU A 79 -4.15 -1.23 6.66
CA LEU A 79 -4.91 -0.79 7.84
C LEU A 79 -4.54 0.66 8.23
N GLU A 80 -5.06 1.13 9.36
CA GLU A 80 -4.51 2.30 10.04
C GLU A 80 -3.01 2.12 10.32
N GLU A 81 -2.26 3.21 10.15
CA GLU A 81 -0.80 3.23 10.00
C GLU A 81 -0.03 2.63 11.19
N ALA A 82 -0.40 3.00 12.42
CA ALA A 82 0.25 2.46 13.62
C ALA A 82 -0.06 0.97 13.81
N THR A 83 -1.28 0.56 13.48
CA THR A 83 -1.71 -0.84 13.51
C THR A 83 -0.96 -1.67 12.47
N GLU A 84 -0.84 -1.18 11.24
CA GLU A 84 -0.09 -1.84 10.16
C GLU A 84 1.40 -1.97 10.51
N LEU A 85 2.02 -0.93 11.07
CA LEU A 85 3.39 -0.98 11.55
C LEU A 85 3.56 -2.01 12.67
N LYS A 86 2.62 -2.08 13.60
CA LYS A 86 2.64 -3.07 14.68
C LYS A 86 2.59 -4.50 14.15
N LEU A 87 1.75 -4.78 13.15
CA LEU A 87 1.74 -6.10 12.49
C LEU A 87 3.08 -6.41 11.82
N GLY A 88 3.70 -5.42 11.18
CA GLY A 88 5.04 -5.55 10.64
C GLY A 88 6.10 -5.86 11.71
N MET A 89 6.07 -5.14 12.84
CA MET A 89 6.98 -5.38 13.97
C MET A 89 6.80 -6.77 14.61
N LEU A 90 5.59 -7.33 14.57
CA LEU A 90 5.29 -8.69 15.03
C LEU A 90 5.61 -9.76 13.97
N GLY A 91 6.09 -9.37 12.79
CA GLY A 91 6.43 -10.27 11.69
C GLY A 91 5.22 -10.94 11.05
N HIS A 92 4.04 -10.32 11.11
CA HIS A 92 2.83 -10.83 10.47
C HIS A 92 2.70 -10.43 8.99
N THR A 93 3.51 -9.46 8.55
CA THR A 93 3.60 -8.99 7.16
C THR A 93 5.06 -8.89 6.74
N CYS A 94 5.32 -8.96 5.44
CA CYS A 94 6.67 -8.82 4.87
C CYS A 94 6.97 -7.41 4.37
N TYR A 95 5.92 -6.62 4.09
CA TYR A 95 6.02 -5.23 3.66
C TYR A 95 4.73 -4.44 3.97
N ALA A 96 4.75 -3.14 3.69
CA ALA A 96 3.59 -2.24 3.72
C ALA A 96 3.56 -1.32 2.48
N GLU A 97 2.39 -0.86 2.06
CA GLU A 97 2.22 -0.01 0.87
C GLU A 97 1.23 1.12 1.08
N THR A 98 0.15 0.87 1.84
CA THR A 98 -0.93 1.82 2.09
C THR A 98 -0.54 2.96 3.03
N ILE A 99 0.76 3.25 3.11
CA ILE A 99 1.35 4.36 3.85
C ILE A 99 1.09 5.66 3.07
N SER A 100 -0.04 6.29 3.35
CA SER A 100 -0.63 7.32 2.49
C SER A 100 0.07 8.68 2.51
N VAL A 101 0.20 9.35 1.35
CA VAL A 101 0.63 10.77 1.27
C VAL A 101 -0.32 11.57 0.38
N TYR A 102 -0.47 12.86 0.70
CA TYR A 102 -1.50 13.71 0.11
C TYR A 102 -0.95 15.02 -0.45
N GLY A 103 -1.70 15.61 -1.37
CA GLY A 103 -1.27 16.77 -2.13
C GLY A 103 -1.50 18.11 -1.41
N THR A 104 -2.22 18.14 -0.28
CA THR A 104 -2.56 19.35 0.47
C THR A 104 -2.50 19.10 1.98
N GLU A 105 -2.21 20.15 2.76
CA GLU A 105 -2.07 20.03 4.23
C GLU A 105 -3.38 19.63 4.94
N PRO A 106 -4.57 20.14 4.55
CA PRO A 106 -5.82 19.69 5.16
C PRO A 106 -6.07 18.20 4.93
N VAL A 107 -5.76 17.69 3.74
CA VAL A 107 -5.96 16.26 3.40
C VAL A 107 -4.95 15.38 4.12
N PHE A 108 -3.71 15.86 4.29
CA PHE A 108 -2.74 15.22 5.19
C PHE A 108 -3.29 15.10 6.61
N THR A 109 -3.85 16.19 7.13
CA THR A 109 -4.42 16.24 8.49
C THR A 109 -5.61 15.28 8.63
N ASP A 110 -6.52 15.24 7.66
CA ASP A 110 -7.65 14.30 7.63
C ASP A 110 -7.19 12.84 7.42
N GLY A 111 -6.04 12.66 6.76
CA GLY A 111 -5.32 11.40 6.67
C GLY A 111 -4.54 11.04 7.96
N ASP A 112 -4.72 11.82 9.03
CA ASP A 112 -4.09 11.71 10.35
C ASP A 112 -2.55 11.76 10.34
N ASP A 113 -1.99 12.53 9.41
CA ASP A 113 -0.55 12.56 9.21
C ASP A 113 -0.03 13.91 8.69
N THR A 114 1.30 14.03 8.69
CA THR A 114 2.06 15.13 8.10
C THR A 114 3.16 14.55 7.21
N PRO A 115 3.77 15.35 6.32
CA PRO A 115 4.95 14.90 5.58
C PRO A 115 6.08 14.37 6.50
N TRP A 116 6.24 14.95 7.69
CA TRP A 116 7.25 14.52 8.66
C TRP A 116 6.90 13.21 9.37
N SER A 117 5.66 13.05 9.84
CA SER A 117 5.24 11.79 10.48
C SER A 117 5.31 10.63 9.48
N LYS A 118 4.95 10.84 8.21
CA LYS A 118 5.15 9.85 7.14
C LYS A 118 6.62 9.53 6.88
N GLY A 119 7.48 10.54 6.83
CA GLY A 119 8.93 10.33 6.71
C GLY A 119 9.51 9.53 7.88
N PHE A 120 9.05 9.81 9.11
CA PHE A 120 9.42 9.05 10.30
C PHE A 120 8.87 7.63 10.29
N LEU A 121 7.62 7.44 9.84
CA LEU A 121 6.99 6.14 9.70
C LEU A 121 7.72 5.27 8.67
N ALA A 122 8.06 5.81 7.50
CA ALA A 122 8.91 5.15 6.52
C ALA A 122 10.25 4.69 7.12
N SER A 123 10.88 5.58 7.91
CA SER A 123 12.11 5.25 8.63
C SER A 123 11.90 4.18 9.71
N SER A 124 10.71 4.14 10.33
CA SER A 124 10.34 3.12 11.31
C SER A 124 10.25 1.73 10.68
N TYR A 125 9.61 1.59 9.50
CA TYR A 125 9.66 0.34 8.74
C TYR A 125 11.10 -0.03 8.35
N ALA A 126 11.86 0.91 7.79
CA ALA A 126 13.23 0.66 7.33
C ALA A 126 14.17 0.22 8.46
N SER A 127 14.04 0.82 9.65
CA SER A 127 14.83 0.46 10.83
C SER A 127 14.57 -0.96 11.35
N ARG A 128 13.47 -1.61 10.91
CA ARG A 128 13.13 -3.00 11.23
C ARG A 128 13.39 -3.93 10.03
N GLY A 129 14.05 -3.43 8.99
CA GLY A 129 14.31 -4.20 7.76
C GLY A 129 13.05 -4.52 6.96
N LEU A 130 11.94 -3.83 7.22
CA LEU A 130 10.68 -4.04 6.52
C LEU A 130 10.67 -3.20 5.24
N LYS A 131 10.42 -3.87 4.11
CA LYS A 131 10.14 -3.18 2.85
C LYS A 131 8.88 -2.35 3.03
N MET A 132 8.85 -1.15 2.47
CA MET A 132 7.61 -0.41 2.35
C MET A 132 7.62 0.52 1.14
N ARG A 133 6.44 1.00 0.75
CA ARG A 133 6.26 2.11 -0.18
C ARG A 133 5.14 3.02 0.31
N PHE A 134 5.07 4.24 -0.21
CA PHE A 134 3.91 5.09 0.03
C PHE A 134 2.78 4.75 -0.95
N THR A 135 1.57 5.19 -0.63
CA THR A 135 0.43 5.23 -1.55
C THR A 135 -0.03 6.67 -1.72
N SER A 136 -0.32 7.06 -2.96
CA SER A 136 -1.03 8.29 -3.30
C SER A 136 -1.98 8.01 -4.46
N GLY A 137 -2.69 9.02 -4.96
CA GLY A 137 -3.49 8.86 -6.15
C GLY A 137 -4.19 10.14 -6.54
N SER A 138 -4.13 10.49 -7.83
CA SER A 138 -4.95 11.55 -8.38
C SER A 138 -6.42 11.36 -8.01
N GLY A 139 -6.98 12.34 -7.29
CA GLY A 139 -8.38 12.35 -6.88
C GLY A 139 -8.58 12.34 -5.37
N SER A 140 -7.57 11.96 -4.56
CA SER A 140 -7.68 11.94 -3.09
C SER A 140 -8.11 13.28 -2.52
N GLU A 141 -7.47 14.37 -2.94
CA GLU A 141 -7.76 15.70 -2.37
C GLU A 141 -9.12 16.24 -2.83
N VAL A 142 -9.60 15.81 -4.00
CA VAL A 142 -10.94 16.16 -4.49
C VAL A 142 -11.99 15.37 -3.72
N GLN A 143 -11.79 14.07 -3.56
CA GLN A 143 -12.67 13.18 -2.79
C GLN A 143 -12.78 13.63 -1.32
N MET A 144 -11.68 14.11 -0.75
CA MET A 144 -11.60 14.60 0.62
C MET A 144 -11.96 16.09 0.75
N GLY A 145 -12.31 16.78 -0.33
CA GLY A 145 -12.91 18.13 -0.28
C GLY A 145 -11.93 19.31 -0.18
N TYR A 146 -10.62 19.08 -0.27
CA TYR A 146 -9.60 20.12 -0.06
C TYR A 146 -8.56 20.15 -1.21
N ALA A 147 -9.04 20.31 -2.45
CA ALA A 147 -8.20 20.34 -3.65
C ALA A 147 -7.52 21.70 -3.94
N GLU A 148 -7.75 22.74 -3.14
CA GLU A 148 -7.10 24.07 -3.27
C GLU A 148 -7.19 24.72 -4.67
N GLY A 149 -8.25 24.39 -5.44
CA GLY A 149 -8.41 24.84 -6.82
C GLY A 149 -7.33 24.34 -7.77
N LYS A 150 -6.68 23.22 -7.45
CA LYS A 150 -5.61 22.60 -8.25
C LYS A 150 -6.13 21.37 -8.99
N SER A 151 -5.51 21.05 -10.12
CA SER A 151 -5.79 19.80 -10.82
C SER A 151 -5.31 18.58 -10.02
N MET A 152 -6.00 17.45 -10.14
CA MET A 152 -5.62 16.20 -9.46
C MET A 152 -4.19 15.76 -9.81
N LEU A 153 -3.77 15.93 -11.07
CA LEU A 153 -2.43 15.55 -11.50
C LEU A 153 -1.34 16.43 -10.87
N TYR A 154 -1.62 17.72 -10.64
CA TYR A 154 -0.69 18.61 -9.92
C TYR A 154 -0.55 18.20 -8.46
N LEU A 155 -1.65 17.87 -7.79
CA LEU A 155 -1.63 17.43 -6.39
C LEU A 155 -0.92 16.08 -6.26
N GLU A 156 -1.20 15.14 -7.16
CA GLU A 156 -0.48 13.88 -7.26
C GLU A 156 1.01 14.08 -7.54
N ALA A 157 1.40 15.08 -8.34
CA ALA A 157 2.82 15.41 -8.51
C ALA A 157 3.47 15.85 -7.19
N ARG A 158 2.77 16.61 -6.32
CA ARG A 158 3.27 16.93 -4.97
C ARG A 158 3.48 15.66 -4.15
N CYS A 159 2.53 14.73 -4.17
CA CYS A 159 2.64 13.42 -3.51
C CYS A 159 3.89 12.66 -3.96
N ILE A 160 4.13 12.58 -5.27
CA ILE A 160 5.32 11.92 -5.84
C ILE A 160 6.62 12.57 -5.31
N TYR A 161 6.68 13.90 -5.24
CA TYR A 161 7.86 14.60 -4.70
C TYR A 161 8.01 14.42 -3.19
N ILE A 162 6.92 14.32 -2.42
CA ILE A 162 6.97 14.00 -0.99
C ILE A 162 7.53 12.60 -0.78
N THR A 163 7.03 11.60 -1.53
CA THR A 163 7.56 10.23 -1.52
C THR A 163 9.04 10.21 -1.83
N LYS A 164 9.46 10.97 -2.85
CA LYS A 164 10.87 11.10 -3.23
C LYS A 164 11.72 11.73 -2.12
N ALA A 165 11.22 12.80 -1.50
CA ALA A 165 11.92 13.52 -0.43
C ALA A 165 12.03 12.70 0.86
N ALA A 166 11.02 11.89 1.18
CA ALA A 166 11.04 10.97 2.32
C ALA A 166 12.03 9.80 2.16
N GLY A 167 12.69 9.67 1.01
CA GLY A 167 13.63 8.57 0.73
C GLY A 167 12.94 7.22 0.52
N VAL A 168 11.63 7.22 0.27
CA VAL A 168 10.86 5.99 0.07
C VAL A 168 11.13 5.41 -1.31
N GLN A 169 11.32 4.10 -1.36
CA GLN A 169 11.83 3.39 -2.53
C GLN A 169 10.82 3.19 -3.67
N GLY A 170 9.53 3.37 -3.40
CA GLY A 170 8.45 3.11 -4.34
C GLY A 170 7.19 3.90 -4.00
N LEU A 171 6.21 3.86 -4.90
CA LEU A 171 4.92 4.52 -4.75
C LEU A 171 3.84 3.67 -5.45
N GLN A 172 2.74 3.42 -4.76
CA GLN A 172 1.49 3.01 -5.41
C GLN A 172 0.70 4.26 -5.78
N ASN A 173 0.45 4.46 -7.07
CA ASN A 173 -0.35 5.56 -7.58
C ASN A 173 -1.07 5.21 -8.90
N GLY A 174 -1.68 6.22 -9.53
CA GLY A 174 -2.56 6.04 -10.69
C GLY A 174 -4.03 5.99 -10.26
N SER A 175 -4.46 7.03 -9.54
CA SER A 175 -5.75 7.20 -8.85
C SER A 175 -6.06 6.19 -7.75
N VAL A 176 -5.69 4.92 -7.89
CA VAL A 176 -5.86 3.87 -6.87
C VAL A 176 -7.34 3.83 -6.40
N SER A 177 -7.60 3.99 -5.11
CA SER A 177 -8.95 3.97 -4.53
C SER A 177 -9.83 5.14 -5.01
N CYS A 178 -9.23 6.20 -5.56
CA CYS A 178 -9.91 7.39 -6.06
C CYS A 178 -10.13 7.37 -7.57
N ILE A 179 -10.02 6.22 -8.24
CA ILE A 179 -10.22 6.10 -9.70
C ILE A 179 -11.62 6.54 -10.17
N GLY A 180 -12.63 6.49 -9.29
CA GLY A 180 -14.00 6.91 -9.59
C GLY A 180 -14.27 8.41 -9.44
N VAL A 181 -13.27 9.21 -9.04
CA VAL A 181 -13.43 10.67 -8.91
C VAL A 181 -13.47 11.28 -10.32
N PRO A 182 -14.53 12.05 -10.67
CA PRO A 182 -14.76 12.56 -12.02
C PRO A 182 -13.76 13.65 -12.46
#